data_AF-A0A1V5Y0Z2-F1
#
_entry.id   AF-A0A1V5Y0Z2-F1
#
_cell.length_a   1.000
_cell.length_b   1.000
_cell.length_c   1.000
_cell.angle_alpha   90.00
_cell.angle_beta   90.00
_cell.angle_gamma   90.00
#
_symmetry.space_group_name_H-M   'P 1'
#
loop_
_entity.id
_entity.type
_entity.pdbx_description
1 polymer ?
#
loop_
_entity_poly.entity_id
_entity_poly.type
_entity_poly.pdbx_seq_one_letter_code
_entity_poly.pdbx_strand_id
1 'polypeptide(L)'
;MYPDQFIVLIAGRSIRWKHGRGLPIGEIKECPSYIHAVCDYEKGVTTFVANRTGRGRVIFKSLHQNNIFSIPVVVFSEKEAFIIAALSCNRHEKWDPSLQDRLPHHLCCGEDKHGDAFIHVGNMERILHENGLPITWFIDPPVAEAHLDYFEKGLKLHGDEFAFMPSSYSHFNPVNYNLDKTLNETVNLMREGIQNLEKVFQRRVSTVAIDQFIGSVGTNFTHAAAELGINAIWGVGFDHFTCDTSMFHGGCPWNPYRPDAANFRIPSRMPLPLWIFQWTFRDLINTIHVPGGASGAVMFSTDVDDILCTSIAAHQDDYYHRLARELLKNKEYNDMIVLTIHQEDHDSWNKSGLEYYNRFFSDLPIGLTPATMGEVAAWLDLKYPMPQEPAQCLRLEDPLTCKDEVQFIHPDVRKPSDWQSGGGQYPPHVFYYDSDFQIIYIENSPAPFRFIDYRKKYPIAENGFYPAEKLPEVQVKSLMWQGGILSYNLYSSEPYENYPLAVWTDEPAPEGSIPICGGFIVFISLKKGVNKT
;
A
#
# COMPACT_ATOMS: atom_id res chain seq x y z
N MET A 1 -28.96 3.18 -6.76
CA MET A 1 -27.80 2.48 -6.15
C MET A 1 -27.32 1.46 -7.16
N TYR A 2 -26.01 1.42 -7.32
CA TYR A 2 -25.37 0.72 -8.41
C TYR A 2 -24.80 -0.63 -7.96
N PRO A 3 -24.62 -1.61 -8.87
CA PRO A 3 -23.93 -2.87 -8.55
C PRO A 3 -22.50 -2.63 -8.06
N ASP A 4 -21.99 -3.57 -7.27
CA ASP A 4 -20.57 -3.66 -6.96
C ASP A 4 -19.76 -3.90 -8.25
N GLN A 5 -18.50 -3.44 -8.27
CA GLN A 5 -17.61 -3.64 -9.42
C GLN A 5 -17.17 -5.11 -9.57
N PHE A 6 -17.03 -5.83 -8.46
CA PHE A 6 -16.56 -7.21 -8.40
C PHE A 6 -17.07 -7.93 -7.13
N ILE A 7 -16.91 -9.25 -7.10
CA ILE A 7 -17.12 -10.10 -5.92
C ILE A 7 -15.78 -10.77 -5.58
N VAL A 8 -15.33 -10.65 -4.34
CA VAL A 8 -14.13 -11.34 -3.85
C VAL A 8 -14.53 -12.52 -2.96
N LEU A 9 -13.85 -13.64 -3.17
CA LEU A 9 -13.98 -14.86 -2.38
C LEU A 9 -12.62 -15.38 -1.92
N ILE A 10 -12.63 -16.21 -0.88
CA ILE A 10 -11.46 -16.96 -0.40
C ILE A 10 -11.76 -18.45 -0.59
N ALA A 11 -10.88 -19.16 -1.29
CA ALA A 11 -11.01 -20.58 -1.57
C ALA A 11 -11.15 -21.39 -0.26
N GLY A 12 -12.14 -22.29 -0.23
CA GLY A 12 -12.46 -23.09 0.95
C GLY A 12 -13.34 -22.40 1.99
N ARG A 13 -13.64 -21.09 1.86
CA ARG A 13 -14.57 -20.37 2.74
C ARG A 13 -15.98 -20.30 2.16
N SER A 14 -16.96 -20.27 3.05
CA SER A 14 -18.35 -19.92 2.74
C SER A 14 -18.56 -18.43 3.00
N ILE A 15 -18.87 -17.68 1.96
CA ILE A 15 -18.94 -16.22 2.00
C ILE A 15 -20.36 -15.77 1.66
N ARG A 16 -20.92 -14.94 2.52
CA ARG A 16 -22.24 -14.35 2.33
C ARG A 16 -22.10 -13.00 1.67
N TRP A 17 -22.49 -12.93 0.40
CA TRP A 17 -22.61 -11.68 -0.33
C TRP A 17 -24.04 -11.16 -0.20
N LYS A 18 -24.18 -10.00 0.42
CA LYS A 18 -25.47 -9.31 0.48
C LYS A 18 -25.67 -8.56 -0.83
N HIS A 19 -26.81 -8.78 -1.48
CA HIS A 19 -27.17 -8.00 -2.67
C HIS A 19 -27.18 -6.55 -2.21
N GLY A 20 -26.30 -5.71 -2.79
CA GLY A 20 -26.13 -4.31 -2.39
C GLY A 20 -27.47 -3.61 -2.21
N ARG A 21 -27.56 -2.60 -1.33
CA ARG A 21 -28.84 -1.88 -1.13
C ARG A 21 -29.32 -1.38 -2.50
N GLY A 22 -30.51 -1.80 -2.94
CA GLY A 22 -31.06 -1.42 -4.25
C GLY A 22 -30.71 -2.34 -5.43
N LEU A 23 -29.84 -3.35 -5.25
CA LEU A 23 -29.83 -4.47 -6.20
C LEU A 23 -31.12 -5.27 -6.01
N PRO A 24 -31.89 -5.52 -7.08
CA PRO A 24 -33.07 -6.36 -7.01
C PRO A 24 -32.68 -7.76 -6.55
N ILE A 25 -33.50 -8.38 -5.70
CA ILE A 25 -33.43 -9.82 -5.46
C ILE A 25 -33.37 -10.50 -6.84
N GLY A 26 -32.40 -11.39 -7.04
CA GLY A 26 -32.11 -11.94 -8.36
C GLY A 26 -31.57 -13.35 -8.31
N GLU A 27 -31.71 -14.03 -9.44
CA GLU A 27 -31.32 -15.43 -9.64
C GLU A 27 -29.95 -15.48 -10.32
N ILE A 28 -29.07 -16.35 -9.83
CA ILE A 28 -27.80 -16.63 -10.50
C ILE A 28 -28.07 -17.56 -11.68
N LYS A 29 -27.78 -17.06 -12.88
CA LYS A 29 -27.95 -17.81 -14.13
C LYS A 29 -26.71 -18.60 -14.49
N GLU A 30 -25.54 -18.02 -14.26
CA GLU A 30 -24.26 -18.64 -14.53
C GLU A 30 -23.26 -18.28 -13.44
N CYS A 31 -22.43 -19.24 -13.09
CA CYS A 31 -21.35 -19.10 -12.12
C CYS A 31 -20.17 -19.95 -12.61
N PRO A 32 -18.91 -19.56 -12.37
CA PRO A 32 -17.77 -20.39 -12.70
C PRO A 32 -17.90 -21.77 -12.05
N SER A 33 -17.50 -22.84 -12.74
CA SER A 33 -17.71 -24.23 -12.30
C SER A 33 -17.03 -24.59 -10.98
N TYR A 34 -16.08 -23.77 -10.53
CA TYR A 34 -15.37 -23.90 -9.26
C TYR A 34 -16.02 -23.11 -8.10
N ILE A 35 -17.17 -22.47 -8.35
CA ILE A 35 -17.95 -21.70 -7.38
C ILE A 35 -19.35 -22.31 -7.29
N HIS A 36 -19.74 -22.70 -6.09
CA HIS A 36 -21.13 -23.05 -5.76
C HIS A 36 -21.82 -21.84 -5.13
N ALA A 37 -23.00 -21.47 -5.65
CA ALA A 37 -23.77 -20.35 -5.16
C ALA A 37 -25.19 -20.78 -4.74
N VAL A 38 -25.63 -20.32 -3.58
CA VAL A 38 -26.97 -20.58 -3.04
C VAL A 38 -27.63 -19.24 -2.67
N CYS A 39 -28.75 -18.92 -3.32
CA CYS A 39 -29.49 -17.68 -3.07
C CYS A 39 -30.55 -17.86 -1.99
N ASP A 40 -30.48 -17.05 -0.93
CA ASP A 40 -31.55 -16.80 0.03
C ASP A 40 -32.29 -15.52 -0.40
N TYR A 41 -33.36 -15.70 -1.18
CA TYR A 41 -34.13 -14.62 -1.78
C TYR A 41 -34.86 -13.76 -0.74
N GLU A 42 -35.29 -14.37 0.38
CA GLU A 42 -35.99 -13.65 1.44
C GLU A 42 -35.07 -12.64 2.12
N LYS A 43 -33.79 -12.99 2.27
CA LYS A 43 -32.79 -12.12 2.91
C LYS A 43 -32.01 -11.25 1.94
N GLY A 44 -32.16 -11.47 0.62
CA GLY A 44 -31.35 -10.81 -0.40
C GLY A 44 -29.86 -11.12 -0.22
N VAL A 45 -29.53 -12.39 0.07
CA VAL A 45 -28.16 -12.84 0.31
C VAL A 45 -27.86 -14.04 -0.57
N THR A 46 -26.73 -14.02 -1.25
CA THR A 46 -26.15 -15.22 -1.87
C THR A 46 -25.00 -15.72 -1.01
N THR A 47 -24.98 -17.02 -0.75
CA THR A 47 -23.83 -17.69 -0.16
C THR A 47 -23.00 -18.34 -1.27
N PHE A 48 -21.73 -17.98 -1.36
CA PHE A 48 -20.76 -18.56 -2.29
C PHE A 48 -19.79 -19.46 -1.55
N VAL A 49 -19.46 -20.60 -2.16
CA VAL A 49 -18.37 -21.50 -1.72
C VAL A 49 -17.51 -21.79 -2.94
N ALA A 50 -16.26 -21.37 -2.92
CA ALA A 50 -15.31 -21.65 -3.99
C ALA A 50 -14.32 -22.74 -3.57
N ASN A 51 -14.03 -23.70 -4.46
CA ASN A 51 -13.15 -24.83 -4.14
C ASN A 51 -11.69 -24.65 -4.59
N ARG A 52 -11.41 -23.67 -5.45
CA ARG A 52 -10.05 -23.29 -5.89
C ARG A 52 -10.00 -21.81 -6.26
N THR A 53 -8.79 -21.29 -6.35
CA THR A 53 -8.53 -19.92 -6.84
C THR A 53 -8.89 -19.77 -8.32
N GLY A 54 -9.19 -18.54 -8.74
CA GLY A 54 -9.47 -18.23 -10.14
C GLY A 54 -10.31 -16.97 -10.34
N ARG A 55 -10.25 -16.42 -11.55
CA ARG A 55 -11.05 -15.27 -12.00
C ARG A 55 -12.14 -15.73 -12.97
N GLY A 56 -13.34 -15.17 -12.85
CA GLY A 56 -14.49 -15.50 -13.67
C GLY A 56 -15.57 -14.43 -13.59
N ARG A 57 -16.79 -14.78 -14.00
CA ARG A 57 -17.95 -13.88 -13.91
C ARG A 57 -19.17 -14.62 -13.39
N VAL A 58 -19.95 -13.94 -12.56
CA VAL A 58 -21.29 -14.38 -12.15
C VAL A 58 -22.31 -13.63 -13.00
N ILE A 59 -23.20 -14.36 -13.65
CA ILE A 59 -24.34 -13.79 -14.38
C ILE A 59 -25.55 -13.80 -13.46
N PHE A 60 -26.01 -12.61 -13.09
CA PHE A 60 -27.10 -12.39 -12.15
C PHE A 60 -28.29 -11.75 -12.88
N LYS A 61 -29.47 -12.37 -12.80
CA LYS A 61 -30.70 -11.82 -13.37
C LYS A 61 -31.57 -11.23 -12.27
N SER A 62 -31.82 -9.93 -12.34
CA SER A 62 -32.76 -9.22 -11.46
C SER A 62 -34.20 -9.71 -11.66
N LEU A 63 -34.89 -10.06 -10.56
CA LEU A 63 -36.30 -10.47 -10.62
C LEU A 63 -37.24 -9.28 -10.89
N HIS A 64 -36.88 -8.07 -10.45
CA HIS A 64 -37.79 -6.91 -10.53
C HIS A 64 -37.64 -6.10 -11.82
N GLN A 65 -36.45 -6.06 -12.41
CA GLN A 65 -36.15 -5.19 -13.56
C GLN A 65 -35.89 -5.98 -14.85
N ASN A 66 -35.87 -7.31 -14.78
CA ASN A 66 -35.51 -8.21 -15.90
C ASN A 66 -34.12 -7.90 -16.51
N ASN A 67 -33.28 -7.14 -15.81
CA ASN A 67 -31.91 -6.81 -16.19
C ASN A 67 -30.98 -7.98 -15.87
N ILE A 68 -29.99 -8.20 -16.75
CA ILE A 68 -28.93 -9.18 -16.56
C ILE A 68 -27.63 -8.42 -16.27
N PHE A 69 -27.00 -8.78 -15.17
CA PHE A 69 -25.73 -8.22 -14.72
C PHE A 69 -24.65 -9.27 -14.85
N SER A 70 -23.50 -8.87 -15.40
CA SER A 70 -22.28 -9.68 -15.40
C SER A 70 -21.29 -9.06 -14.43
N ILE A 71 -21.09 -9.72 -13.29
CA ILE A 71 -20.25 -9.23 -12.20
C ILE A 71 -18.96 -10.05 -12.19
N PRO A 72 -17.77 -9.43 -12.36
CA PRO A 72 -16.49 -10.09 -12.12
C PRO A 72 -16.46 -10.77 -10.75
N VAL A 73 -15.92 -11.98 -10.70
CA VAL A 73 -15.65 -12.68 -9.44
C VAL A 73 -14.21 -13.16 -9.43
N VAL A 74 -13.52 -12.91 -8.32
CA VAL A 74 -12.16 -13.39 -8.07
C VAL A 74 -12.14 -14.23 -6.80
N VAL A 75 -11.48 -15.38 -6.88
CA VAL A 75 -11.25 -16.27 -5.75
C VAL A 75 -9.76 -16.28 -5.46
N PHE A 76 -9.38 -15.73 -4.32
CA PHE A 76 -8.03 -15.79 -3.78
C PHE A 76 -7.86 -16.97 -2.83
N SER A 77 -6.63 -17.29 -2.49
CA SER A 77 -6.29 -18.26 -1.47
C SER A 77 -6.32 -17.63 -0.06
N GLU A 78 -6.04 -18.47 0.95
CA GLU A 78 -5.92 -18.02 2.34
C GLU A 78 -4.70 -17.14 2.60
N LYS A 79 -3.65 -17.25 1.77
CA LYS A 79 -2.42 -16.47 1.89
C LYS A 79 -1.94 -15.98 0.54
N GLU A 80 -1.81 -14.67 0.38
CA GLU A 80 -1.52 -14.04 -0.91
C GLU A 80 -0.29 -13.14 -0.87
N ALA A 81 0.42 -13.09 -1.99
CA ALA A 81 1.40 -12.04 -2.25
C ALA A 81 0.88 -11.27 -3.46
N PHE A 82 0.23 -10.15 -3.22
CA PHE A 82 -0.43 -9.35 -4.24
C PHE A 82 0.57 -8.43 -4.95
N ILE A 83 0.32 -8.23 -6.24
CA ILE A 83 0.82 -7.07 -6.97
C ILE A 83 -0.38 -6.23 -7.43
N ILE A 84 -0.33 -4.93 -7.10
CA ILE A 84 -1.32 -3.94 -7.53
C ILE A 84 -0.62 -3.04 -8.54
N ALA A 85 -1.21 -2.92 -9.72
CA ALA A 85 -0.85 -1.89 -10.68
C ALA A 85 -1.97 -0.83 -10.69
N ALA A 86 -1.59 0.41 -10.44
CA ALA A 86 -2.51 1.54 -10.44
C ALA A 86 -2.04 2.62 -11.40
N LEU A 87 -2.99 3.28 -12.08
CA LEU A 87 -2.69 4.37 -13.00
C LEU A 87 -3.60 5.54 -12.66
N SER A 88 -3.03 6.73 -12.51
CA SER A 88 -3.82 7.96 -12.33
C SER A 88 -4.02 8.69 -13.65
N CYS A 89 -5.27 9.11 -13.87
CA CYS A 89 -5.65 9.98 -14.97
C CYS A 89 -6.70 10.96 -14.44
N ASN A 90 -6.27 12.15 -14.06
CA ASN A 90 -7.14 13.19 -13.54
C ASN A 90 -6.80 14.52 -14.19
N ARG A 91 -7.78 15.42 -14.20
CA ARG A 91 -7.56 16.75 -14.73
C ARG A 91 -6.67 17.56 -13.80
N HIS A 92 -5.68 18.24 -14.37
CA HIS A 92 -4.88 19.23 -13.70
C HIS A 92 -5.49 20.63 -13.85
N GLU A 93 -6.16 21.10 -12.81
CA GLU A 93 -6.72 22.44 -12.77
C GLU A 93 -5.61 23.50 -12.82
N LYS A 94 -5.85 24.56 -13.60
CA LYS A 94 -4.93 25.71 -13.75
C LYS A 94 -3.53 25.32 -14.26
N TRP A 95 -3.43 24.21 -15.00
CA TRP A 95 -2.22 23.83 -15.72
C TRP A 95 -1.67 25.01 -16.54
N ASP A 96 -0.41 25.38 -16.26
CA ASP A 96 0.34 26.39 -16.98
C ASP A 96 1.59 25.74 -17.60
N PRO A 97 1.55 25.39 -18.90
CA PRO A 97 2.66 24.73 -19.56
C PRO A 97 3.93 25.60 -19.59
N SER A 98 3.83 26.91 -19.35
CA SER A 98 5.02 27.78 -19.25
C SER A 98 5.83 27.58 -17.97
N LEU A 99 5.27 26.88 -16.98
CA LEU A 99 5.97 26.51 -15.75
C LEU A 99 6.74 25.19 -15.87
N GLN A 100 6.49 24.39 -16.92
CA GLN A 100 7.09 23.08 -17.10
C GLN A 100 8.64 23.13 -17.05
N ASP A 101 9.26 24.05 -17.79
CA ASP A 101 10.73 24.22 -17.83
C ASP A 101 11.35 24.67 -16.49
N ARG A 102 10.53 25.10 -15.52
CA ARG A 102 10.99 25.59 -14.21
C ARG A 102 10.96 24.51 -13.14
N LEU A 103 10.47 23.33 -13.45
CA LEU A 103 10.33 22.25 -12.50
C LEU A 103 11.67 21.53 -12.30
N PRO A 104 12.00 21.11 -11.07
CA PRO A 104 13.20 20.32 -10.81
C PRO A 104 13.27 19.03 -11.65
N HIS A 105 12.09 18.50 -12.03
CA HIS A 105 11.89 17.22 -12.73
C HIS A 105 11.42 17.38 -14.19
N HIS A 106 11.55 18.57 -14.81
CA HIS A 106 11.14 18.81 -16.21
C HIS A 106 11.80 17.87 -17.23
N LEU A 107 12.90 17.21 -16.87
CA LEU A 107 13.56 16.19 -17.68
C LEU A 107 12.85 14.82 -17.62
N CYS A 108 12.06 14.56 -16.58
CA CYS A 108 11.36 13.31 -16.33
C CYS A 108 9.84 13.42 -16.71
N CYS A 109 9.21 14.61 -16.72
CA CYS A 109 7.79 14.83 -17.07
C CYS A 109 7.53 15.25 -18.55
N GLY A 110 6.46 14.73 -19.17
CA GLY A 110 6.19 14.87 -20.62
C GLY A 110 5.43 16.14 -20.96
N GLU A 111 5.34 16.49 -22.25
CA GLU A 111 4.49 17.62 -22.68
C GLU A 111 3.01 17.30 -22.39
N ASP A 112 2.46 17.87 -21.31
CA ASP A 112 1.03 18.00 -21.07
C ASP A 112 0.56 19.33 -21.68
N LYS A 113 -0.07 19.29 -22.85
CA LYS A 113 -0.49 20.54 -23.53
C LYS A 113 -1.85 21.06 -23.06
N HIS A 114 -2.61 20.25 -22.32
CA HIS A 114 -4.04 20.50 -22.11
C HIS A 114 -4.55 20.24 -20.67
N GLY A 115 -3.68 19.89 -19.73
CA GLY A 115 -4.07 19.52 -18.36
C GLY A 115 -4.78 18.16 -18.28
N ASP A 116 -4.57 17.33 -19.32
CA ASP A 116 -5.09 15.98 -19.49
C ASP A 116 -4.06 15.20 -20.30
N ALA A 117 -3.31 14.34 -19.60
CA ALA A 117 -2.20 13.58 -20.14
C ALA A 117 -2.60 12.14 -20.49
N PHE A 118 -3.90 11.84 -20.57
CA PHE A 118 -4.42 10.50 -20.83
C PHE A 118 -3.82 9.83 -22.08
N ILE A 119 -3.39 10.60 -23.08
CA ILE A 119 -2.73 10.04 -24.28
C ILE A 119 -1.48 9.19 -23.97
N HIS A 120 -0.79 9.47 -22.87
CA HIS A 120 0.46 8.82 -22.50
C HIS A 120 0.25 7.50 -21.75
N VAL A 121 -0.89 7.33 -21.06
CA VAL A 121 -1.16 6.15 -20.22
C VAL A 121 -1.36 4.86 -21.03
N GLY A 122 -1.77 4.97 -22.31
CA GLY A 122 -2.10 3.82 -23.16
C GLY A 122 -0.93 2.84 -23.40
N ASN A 123 0.32 3.30 -23.33
CA ASN A 123 1.45 2.38 -23.44
C ASN A 123 1.64 1.53 -22.18
N MET A 124 1.47 2.15 -21.01
CA MET A 124 1.58 1.47 -19.73
C MET A 124 0.42 0.49 -19.52
N GLU A 125 -0.82 0.91 -19.85
CA GLU A 125 -2.00 0.04 -19.84
C GLU A 125 -1.77 -1.23 -20.66
N ARG A 126 -1.29 -1.08 -21.90
CA ARG A 126 -1.02 -2.22 -22.78
C ARG A 126 0.00 -3.18 -22.18
N ILE A 127 1.10 -2.67 -21.61
CA ILE A 127 2.11 -3.51 -20.95
C ILE A 127 1.47 -4.33 -19.81
N LEU A 128 0.64 -3.69 -18.99
CA LEU A 128 -0.01 -4.35 -17.85
C LEU A 128 -1.01 -5.42 -18.31
N HIS A 129 -1.89 -5.09 -19.25
CA HIS A 129 -2.92 -5.99 -19.76
C HIS A 129 -2.35 -7.16 -20.59
N GLU A 130 -1.30 -6.94 -21.39
CA GLU A 130 -0.58 -8.01 -22.12
C GLU A 130 0.02 -9.04 -21.15
N ASN A 131 0.35 -8.62 -19.92
CA ASN A 131 0.86 -9.48 -18.85
C ASN A 131 -0.22 -9.95 -17.86
N GLY A 132 -1.50 -9.67 -18.13
CA GLY A 132 -2.63 -10.17 -17.34
C GLY A 132 -2.82 -9.47 -15.98
N LEU A 133 -2.28 -8.26 -15.80
CA LEU A 133 -2.52 -7.45 -14.62
C LEU A 133 -3.80 -6.61 -14.80
N PRO A 134 -4.81 -6.73 -13.92
CA PRO A 134 -5.89 -5.75 -13.88
C PRO A 134 -5.38 -4.41 -13.32
N ILE A 135 -5.98 -3.31 -13.76
CA ILE A 135 -5.56 -1.96 -13.38
C ILE A 135 -6.55 -1.37 -12.37
N THR A 136 -6.04 -0.69 -11.35
CA THR A 136 -6.84 0.24 -10.54
C THR A 136 -6.69 1.65 -11.12
N TRP A 137 -7.73 2.15 -11.77
CA TRP A 137 -7.75 3.47 -12.39
C TRP A 137 -8.15 4.54 -11.37
N PHE A 138 -7.26 5.48 -11.07
CA PHE A 138 -7.55 6.66 -10.24
C PHE A 138 -7.97 7.81 -11.15
N ILE A 139 -9.27 8.10 -11.17
CA ILE A 139 -9.83 9.01 -12.16
C ILE A 139 -10.82 10.00 -11.54
N ASP A 140 -10.87 11.19 -12.14
CA ASP A 140 -11.88 12.19 -11.83
C ASP A 140 -13.09 12.05 -12.78
N PRO A 141 -14.26 12.65 -12.44
CA PRO A 141 -15.44 12.54 -13.29
C PRO A 141 -15.26 13.08 -14.72
N PRO A 142 -14.59 14.23 -14.96
CA PRO A 142 -14.35 14.72 -16.32
C PRO A 142 -13.58 13.73 -17.21
N VAL A 143 -12.47 13.14 -16.73
CA VAL A 143 -11.71 12.14 -17.49
C VAL A 143 -12.56 10.89 -17.72
N ALA A 144 -13.31 10.46 -16.71
CA ALA A 144 -14.23 9.33 -16.82
C ALA A 144 -15.30 9.54 -17.90
N GLU A 145 -15.90 10.75 -17.99
CA GLU A 145 -16.89 11.09 -19.02
C GLU A 145 -16.28 11.11 -20.42
N ALA A 146 -15.08 11.66 -20.57
CA ALA A 146 -14.38 11.74 -21.85
C ALA A 146 -13.96 10.36 -22.40
N HIS A 147 -13.66 9.41 -21.50
CA HIS A 147 -13.07 8.10 -21.84
C HIS A 147 -13.89 6.90 -21.34
N LEU A 148 -15.21 7.06 -21.14
CA LEU A 148 -16.10 6.02 -20.60
C LEU A 148 -15.95 4.67 -21.30
N ASP A 149 -16.06 4.65 -22.63
CA ASP A 149 -15.99 3.41 -23.42
C ASP A 149 -14.65 2.68 -23.25
N TYR A 150 -13.56 3.43 -23.04
CA TYR A 150 -12.23 2.89 -22.81
C TYR A 150 -12.17 2.15 -21.46
N PHE A 151 -12.55 2.83 -20.37
CA PHE A 151 -12.53 2.24 -19.04
C PHE A 151 -13.53 1.09 -18.89
N GLU A 152 -14.72 1.19 -19.49
CA GLU A 152 -15.67 0.08 -19.51
C GLU A 152 -15.12 -1.17 -20.20
N LYS A 153 -14.33 -0.98 -21.27
CA LYS A 153 -13.68 -2.08 -21.98
C LYS A 153 -12.64 -2.75 -21.07
N GLY A 154 -11.81 -1.97 -20.37
CA GLY A 154 -10.85 -2.45 -19.37
C GLY A 154 -11.51 -3.33 -18.30
N LEU A 155 -12.56 -2.81 -17.65
CA LEU A 155 -13.36 -3.54 -16.66
C LEU A 155 -13.98 -4.83 -17.24
N LYS A 156 -14.46 -4.79 -18.49
CA LYS A 156 -15.08 -5.97 -19.14
C LYS A 156 -14.05 -7.04 -19.49
N LEU A 157 -12.90 -6.66 -20.04
CA LEU A 157 -11.92 -7.61 -20.58
C LEU A 157 -10.88 -8.06 -19.55
N HIS A 158 -10.40 -7.14 -18.72
CA HIS A 158 -9.26 -7.35 -17.83
C HIS A 158 -9.66 -7.40 -16.36
N GLY A 159 -10.87 -6.92 -16.04
CA GLY A 159 -11.34 -6.85 -14.65
C GLY A 159 -10.76 -5.65 -13.90
N ASP A 160 -10.41 -4.59 -14.63
CA ASP A 160 -9.99 -3.32 -14.05
C ASP A 160 -11.02 -2.77 -13.06
N GLU A 161 -10.57 -1.92 -12.15
CA GLU A 161 -11.38 -1.17 -11.21
C GLU A 161 -11.27 0.31 -11.53
N PHE A 162 -12.36 1.07 -11.33
CA PHE A 162 -12.28 2.53 -11.26
C PHE A 162 -12.48 3.01 -9.82
N ALA A 163 -11.59 3.92 -9.43
CA ALA A 163 -11.52 4.54 -8.13
C ALA A 163 -11.59 6.06 -8.31
N PHE A 164 -12.23 6.73 -7.36
CA PHE A 164 -12.35 8.18 -7.43
C PHE A 164 -11.04 8.85 -6.98
N MET A 165 -10.52 9.72 -7.82
CA MET A 165 -9.49 10.68 -7.47
C MET A 165 -10.00 12.09 -7.77
N PRO A 166 -9.90 13.05 -6.85
CA PRO A 166 -10.25 14.43 -7.16
C PRO A 166 -9.34 15.00 -8.26
N SER A 167 -9.88 15.91 -9.08
CA SER A 167 -9.03 16.76 -9.94
C SER A 167 -7.99 17.45 -9.06
N SER A 168 -6.74 17.50 -9.54
CA SER A 168 -5.63 18.02 -8.77
C SER A 168 -5.06 19.27 -9.41
N TYR A 169 -4.13 19.93 -8.74
CA TYR A 169 -3.39 21.04 -9.28
C TYR A 169 -2.03 20.53 -9.74
N SER A 170 -1.52 20.97 -10.88
CA SER A 170 -0.18 20.49 -11.23
C SER A 170 0.90 21.32 -10.58
N HIS A 171 1.89 20.66 -9.97
CA HIS A 171 3.16 21.21 -9.46
C HIS A 171 3.07 22.27 -8.36
N PHE A 172 1.88 22.73 -7.99
CA PHE A 172 1.64 23.61 -6.87
C PHE A 172 0.32 23.25 -6.23
N ASN A 173 0.33 23.04 -4.92
CA ASN A 173 -0.88 22.82 -4.16
C ASN A 173 -1.37 24.17 -3.57
N PRO A 174 -2.34 24.88 -4.19
CA PRO A 174 -2.88 26.11 -3.64
C PRO A 174 -3.71 25.90 -2.37
N VAL A 175 -4.16 24.66 -2.08
CA VAL A 175 -5.05 24.33 -0.97
C VAL A 175 -4.77 22.91 -0.48
N ASN A 176 -4.14 22.77 0.68
CA ASN A 176 -3.99 21.46 1.33
C ASN A 176 -5.26 21.15 2.13
N TYR A 177 -6.09 20.20 1.66
CA TYR A 177 -7.37 19.87 2.31
C TYR A 177 -7.24 19.37 3.76
N ASN A 178 -6.09 18.85 4.16
CA ASN A 178 -5.88 18.41 5.53
C ASN A 178 -5.52 19.57 6.48
N LEU A 179 -5.04 20.70 5.94
CA LEU A 179 -4.63 21.87 6.74
C LEU A 179 -5.60 23.06 6.61
N ASP A 180 -6.14 23.27 5.41
CA ASP A 180 -6.86 24.48 5.03
C ASP A 180 -8.38 24.30 4.95
N LYS A 181 -8.86 23.06 5.03
CA LYS A 181 -10.28 22.70 4.88
C LYS A 181 -10.80 21.94 6.09
N THR A 182 -12.11 22.05 6.28
CA THR A 182 -12.82 21.27 7.29
C THR A 182 -13.10 19.84 6.80
N LEU A 183 -13.33 18.93 7.74
CA LEU A 183 -13.81 17.58 7.43
C LEU A 183 -15.09 17.62 6.58
N ASN A 184 -16.05 18.50 6.91
CA ASN A 184 -17.30 18.62 6.15
C ASN A 184 -17.07 19.06 4.69
N GLU A 185 -16.14 19.99 4.44
CA GLU A 185 -15.77 20.38 3.07
C GLU A 185 -15.13 19.21 2.32
N THR A 186 -14.27 18.44 2.99
CA THR A 186 -13.61 17.26 2.41
C THR A 186 -14.61 16.15 2.10
N VAL A 187 -15.54 15.89 3.01
CA VAL A 187 -16.68 14.97 2.82
C VAL A 187 -17.52 15.39 1.62
N ASN A 188 -17.81 16.69 1.47
CA ASN A 188 -18.61 17.19 0.35
C ASN A 188 -17.87 17.01 -0.99
N LEU A 189 -16.58 17.35 -1.06
CA LEU A 189 -15.74 17.13 -2.24
C LEU A 189 -15.80 15.66 -2.67
N MET A 190 -15.51 14.74 -1.73
CA MET A 190 -15.48 13.32 -2.03
C MET A 190 -16.86 12.79 -2.41
N ARG A 191 -17.92 13.17 -1.68
CA ARG A 191 -19.29 12.73 -1.96
C ARG A 191 -19.73 13.13 -3.36
N GLU A 192 -19.49 14.36 -3.76
CA GLU A 192 -19.86 14.86 -5.09
C GLU A 192 -19.11 14.11 -6.18
N GLY A 193 -17.78 14.02 -6.05
CA GLY A 193 -16.92 13.33 -7.02
C GLY A 193 -17.28 11.85 -7.17
N ILE A 194 -17.43 11.13 -6.06
CA ILE A 194 -17.86 9.73 -6.04
C ILE A 194 -19.23 9.60 -6.71
N GLN A 195 -20.23 10.40 -6.33
CA GLN A 195 -21.56 10.31 -6.91
C GLN A 195 -21.58 10.58 -8.42
N ASN A 196 -20.73 11.49 -8.90
CA ASN A 196 -20.60 11.75 -10.33
C ASN A 196 -19.93 10.58 -11.05
N LEU A 197 -18.85 10.04 -10.49
CA LEU A 197 -18.18 8.85 -11.05
C LEU A 197 -19.11 7.63 -11.09
N GLU A 198 -19.86 7.39 -10.01
CA GLU A 198 -20.86 6.34 -9.93
C GLU A 198 -21.98 6.52 -10.97
N LYS A 199 -22.39 7.77 -11.28
CA LYS A 199 -23.35 8.05 -12.36
C LYS A 199 -22.76 7.76 -13.73
N VAL A 200 -21.49 8.05 -13.97
CA VAL A 200 -20.83 7.80 -15.26
C VAL A 200 -20.78 6.31 -15.55
N PHE A 201 -20.27 5.51 -14.61
CA PHE A 201 -20.10 4.07 -14.82
C PHE A 201 -21.31 3.21 -14.44
N GLN A 202 -22.28 3.79 -13.73
CA GLN A 202 -23.41 3.06 -13.16
C GLN A 202 -22.96 1.88 -12.27
N ARG A 203 -21.85 2.03 -11.53
CA ARG A 203 -21.36 1.08 -10.50
C ARG A 203 -20.92 1.83 -9.25
N ARG A 204 -20.88 1.12 -8.13
CA ARG A 204 -20.43 1.66 -6.86
C ARG A 204 -18.93 1.89 -6.87
N VAL A 205 -18.47 2.99 -6.28
CA VAL A 205 -17.06 3.25 -6.02
C VAL A 205 -16.72 2.77 -4.60
N SER A 206 -15.73 1.89 -4.47
CA SER A 206 -15.26 1.36 -3.18
C SER A 206 -13.87 1.83 -2.80
N THR A 207 -13.16 2.46 -3.73
CA THR A 207 -11.76 2.84 -3.62
C THR A 207 -11.60 4.29 -4.01
N VAL A 208 -10.75 5.01 -3.30
CA VAL A 208 -10.39 6.40 -3.60
C VAL A 208 -8.87 6.59 -3.56
N ALA A 209 -8.38 7.57 -4.30
CA ALA A 209 -6.97 7.97 -4.31
C ALA A 209 -6.87 9.47 -3.99
N ILE A 210 -5.89 9.84 -3.17
CA ILE A 210 -5.65 11.23 -2.79
C ILE A 210 -4.22 11.61 -3.16
N ASP A 211 -4.10 12.39 -4.22
CA ASP A 211 -2.86 12.95 -4.75
C ASP A 211 -2.22 13.96 -3.77
N GLN A 212 -0.88 14.01 -3.75
CA GLN A 212 -0.08 15.04 -3.09
C GLN A 212 -0.52 16.47 -3.42
N PHE A 213 -0.97 16.73 -4.65
CA PHE A 213 -1.30 18.09 -5.08
C PHE A 213 -2.66 18.63 -4.62
N ILE A 214 -3.42 17.84 -3.86
CA ILE A 214 -4.64 18.27 -3.14
C ILE A 214 -4.52 18.15 -1.62
N GLY A 215 -3.39 17.63 -1.13
CA GLY A 215 -3.11 17.50 0.30
C GLY A 215 -2.63 16.12 0.74
N SER A 216 -2.60 15.12 -0.15
CA SER A 216 -2.31 13.71 0.15
C SER A 216 -3.25 13.07 1.18
N VAL A 217 -3.09 11.78 1.44
CA VAL A 217 -3.88 11.07 2.45
C VAL A 217 -3.61 11.67 3.84
N GLY A 218 -4.66 12.16 4.48
CA GLY A 218 -4.56 12.74 5.82
C GLY A 218 -5.81 12.52 6.66
N THR A 219 -5.86 13.16 7.83
CA THR A 219 -6.96 12.95 8.79
C THR A 219 -8.32 13.23 8.15
N ASN A 220 -8.48 14.37 7.49
CA ASN A 220 -9.77 14.73 6.88
C ASN A 220 -10.21 13.71 5.82
N PHE A 221 -9.31 13.29 4.93
CA PHE A 221 -9.65 12.33 3.88
C PHE A 221 -9.99 10.94 4.41
N THR A 222 -9.26 10.44 5.42
CA THR A 222 -9.58 9.12 6.02
C THR A 222 -10.93 9.12 6.74
N HIS A 223 -11.26 10.17 7.48
CA HIS A 223 -12.58 10.30 8.10
C HIS A 223 -13.69 10.46 7.06
N ALA A 224 -13.45 11.24 5.99
CA ALA A 224 -14.40 11.38 4.90
C ALA A 224 -14.65 10.06 4.17
N ALA A 225 -13.59 9.30 3.86
CA ALA A 225 -13.69 7.96 3.28
C ALA A 225 -14.49 7.01 4.18
N ALA A 226 -14.21 7.00 5.49
CA ALA A 226 -14.95 6.21 6.47
C ALA A 226 -16.45 6.56 6.50
N GLU A 227 -16.78 7.86 6.55
CA GLU A 227 -18.17 8.34 6.57
C GLU A 227 -18.94 7.93 5.30
N LEU A 228 -18.27 7.96 4.16
CA LEU A 228 -18.86 7.62 2.86
C LEU A 228 -18.89 6.11 2.58
N GLY A 229 -18.36 5.28 3.49
CA GLY A 229 -18.33 3.83 3.34
C GLY A 229 -17.43 3.34 2.22
N ILE A 230 -16.31 4.04 2.03
CA ILE A 230 -15.20 3.66 1.14
C ILE A 230 -14.35 2.60 1.87
N ASN A 231 -13.99 1.54 1.15
CA ASN A 231 -13.24 0.40 1.69
C ASN A 231 -11.73 0.60 1.60
N ALA A 232 -11.25 1.33 0.60
CA ALA A 232 -9.83 1.52 0.34
C ALA A 232 -9.48 2.98 0.02
N ILE A 233 -8.39 3.47 0.58
CA ILE A 233 -7.77 4.75 0.24
C ILE A 233 -6.30 4.56 -0.13
N TRP A 234 -5.88 5.14 -1.23
CA TRP A 234 -4.51 5.12 -1.71
C TRP A 234 -3.83 6.48 -1.54
N GLY A 235 -2.52 6.44 -1.27
CA GLY A 235 -1.64 7.62 -1.34
C GLY A 235 -0.79 7.89 -0.11
N VAL A 236 -0.64 6.93 0.83
CA VAL A 236 0.38 7.08 1.89
C VAL A 236 1.76 6.64 1.42
N GLY A 237 2.84 7.16 2.00
CA GLY A 237 4.21 6.76 1.67
C GLY A 237 4.95 6.33 2.93
N PHE A 238 5.41 5.07 2.96
CA PHE A 238 6.22 4.55 4.06
C PHE A 238 7.40 5.47 4.29
N ASP A 239 7.51 5.96 5.53
CA ASP A 239 8.59 6.84 5.97
C ASP A 239 8.68 8.18 5.22
N HIS A 240 7.66 8.62 4.46
CA HIS A 240 7.68 9.96 3.86
C HIS A 240 7.57 11.06 4.93
N PHE A 241 8.66 11.81 5.15
CA PHE A 241 8.62 13.01 5.98
C PHE A 241 8.10 14.22 5.21
N THR A 242 8.46 14.41 3.95
CA THR A 242 7.79 15.42 3.13
C THR A 242 7.98 15.08 1.68
N CYS A 243 6.90 15.21 0.91
CA CYS A 243 6.91 15.26 -0.55
C CYS A 243 5.89 16.31 -0.95
N ASP A 244 6.29 17.20 -1.86
CA ASP A 244 5.44 18.24 -2.46
C ASP A 244 4.54 19.00 -1.47
N THR A 245 5.11 19.28 -0.29
CA THR A 245 4.51 20.07 0.80
C THR A 245 3.29 19.46 1.51
N SER A 246 2.88 18.23 1.18
CA SER A 246 1.64 17.64 1.70
C SER A 246 1.75 16.21 2.24
N MET A 247 2.71 15.41 1.77
CA MET A 247 2.87 14.02 2.22
C MET A 247 3.65 13.90 3.53
N PHE A 248 2.94 13.91 4.65
CA PHE A 248 3.53 13.82 5.98
C PHE A 248 3.27 12.45 6.63
N HIS A 249 3.76 11.36 6.04
CA HIS A 249 3.35 9.99 6.39
C HIS A 249 4.33 9.21 7.29
N GLY A 250 5.41 9.84 7.73
CA GLY A 250 6.44 9.25 8.59
C GLY A 250 5.86 8.45 9.76
N GLY A 251 6.29 7.20 9.87
CA GLY A 251 5.85 6.24 10.89
C GLY A 251 4.71 5.29 10.47
N CYS A 252 4.15 5.42 9.25
CA CYS A 252 3.15 4.48 8.77
C CYS A 252 3.72 3.08 8.44
N PRO A 253 2.89 2.02 8.50
CA PRO A 253 3.25 0.69 8.00
C PRO A 253 3.51 0.66 6.48
N TRP A 254 4.34 -0.28 6.02
CA TRP A 254 4.70 -0.44 4.60
C TRP A 254 3.70 -1.26 3.77
N ASN A 255 2.80 -2.00 4.41
CA ASN A 255 1.72 -2.75 3.76
C ASN A 255 0.36 -2.28 4.29
N PRO A 256 -0.77 -2.73 3.70
CA PRO A 256 -2.08 -2.22 4.10
C PRO A 256 -2.38 -2.37 5.58
N TYR A 257 -3.10 -1.39 6.12
CA TYR A 257 -3.53 -1.36 7.51
C TYR A 257 -4.80 -0.52 7.62
N ARG A 258 -5.58 -0.71 8.68
CA ARG A 258 -6.67 0.22 9.00
C ARG A 258 -6.20 1.29 9.98
N PRO A 259 -6.44 2.58 9.69
CA PRO A 259 -5.93 3.68 10.49
C PRO A 259 -6.63 3.82 11.84
N ASP A 260 -5.91 4.33 12.83
CA ASP A 260 -6.51 4.88 14.04
C ASP A 260 -7.31 6.15 13.73
N ALA A 261 -8.49 6.28 14.34
CA ALA A 261 -9.35 7.44 14.15
C ALA A 261 -8.71 8.76 14.63
N ALA A 262 -7.76 8.73 15.56
CA ALA A 262 -7.06 9.92 16.03
C ALA A 262 -5.78 10.21 15.24
N ASN A 263 -5.23 9.23 14.52
CA ASN A 263 -4.03 9.42 13.70
C ASN A 263 -3.94 8.39 12.59
N PHE A 264 -4.15 8.83 11.35
CA PHE A 264 -4.18 7.94 10.19
C PHE A 264 -2.87 7.20 9.90
N ARG A 265 -1.74 7.65 10.46
CA ARG A 265 -0.43 7.05 10.22
C ARG A 265 -0.28 5.70 10.91
N ILE A 266 -1.04 5.43 11.96
CA ILE A 266 -0.84 4.23 12.78
C ILE A 266 -2.01 3.25 12.62
N PRO A 267 -1.76 1.94 12.69
CA PRO A 267 -2.81 0.96 12.83
C PRO A 267 -3.48 1.07 14.21
N SER A 268 -4.68 0.49 14.35
CA SER A 268 -5.43 0.57 15.61
C SER A 268 -6.18 -0.71 15.95
N ARG A 269 -6.38 -0.92 17.26
CA ARG A 269 -7.33 -1.90 17.80
C ARG A 269 -8.79 -1.44 17.70
N MET A 270 -9.02 -0.16 17.43
CA MET A 270 -10.34 0.44 17.17
C MET A 270 -10.26 1.29 15.91
N PRO A 271 -10.01 0.67 14.74
CA PRO A 271 -9.67 1.43 13.54
C PRO A 271 -10.89 2.04 12.86
N LEU A 272 -10.65 2.95 11.92
CA LEU A 272 -11.65 3.33 10.93
C LEU A 272 -11.94 2.13 10.00
N PRO A 273 -13.17 1.98 9.46
CA PRO A 273 -13.56 0.85 8.62
C PRO A 273 -13.08 1.00 7.17
N LEU A 274 -11.79 1.29 6.97
CA LEU A 274 -11.16 1.44 5.65
C LEU A 274 -9.70 0.95 5.70
N TRP A 275 -9.19 0.47 4.58
CA TRP A 275 -7.80 0.09 4.40
C TRP A 275 -7.01 1.20 3.72
N ILE A 276 -5.87 1.57 4.28
CA ILE A 276 -4.92 2.48 3.68
C ILE A 276 -3.91 1.68 2.84
N PHE A 277 -3.60 2.17 1.64
CA PHE A 277 -2.61 1.61 0.72
C PHE A 277 -1.50 2.61 0.41
N GLN A 278 -0.29 2.08 0.26
CA GLN A 278 0.89 2.82 -0.18
C GLN A 278 0.70 3.42 -1.57
N TRP A 279 1.28 4.60 -1.82
CA TRP A 279 1.45 5.23 -3.13
C TRP A 279 2.17 4.25 -4.05
N THR A 280 3.46 4.03 -3.77
CA THR A 280 4.31 3.02 -4.39
C THR A 280 4.97 2.22 -3.27
N PHE A 281 5.38 0.98 -3.53
CA PHE A 281 6.17 0.22 -2.55
C PHE A 281 7.56 0.84 -2.40
N ARG A 282 8.10 0.85 -1.17
CA ARG A 282 9.45 1.37 -0.86
C ARG A 282 10.44 0.23 -0.67
N ASP A 283 11.67 0.40 -1.11
CA ASP A 283 12.78 -0.43 -0.65
C ASP A 283 13.07 -0.06 0.81
N LEU A 284 12.56 -0.90 1.70
CA LEU A 284 12.53 -0.60 3.13
C LEU A 284 13.93 -0.49 3.74
N ILE A 285 14.90 -1.29 3.27
CA ILE A 285 16.26 -1.26 3.82
C ILE A 285 16.94 0.04 3.41
N ASN A 286 16.99 0.34 2.12
CA ASN A 286 17.69 1.53 1.66
C ASN A 286 16.98 2.82 2.11
N THR A 287 15.66 2.79 2.28
CA THR A 287 14.89 3.90 2.85
C THR A 287 15.34 4.27 4.27
N ILE A 288 15.44 3.31 5.19
CA ILE A 288 15.68 3.60 6.62
C ILE A 288 17.13 3.96 6.97
N HIS A 289 18.09 3.65 6.10
CA HIS A 289 19.51 3.96 6.32
C HIS A 289 19.90 5.37 5.87
N VAL A 290 19.03 6.06 5.15
CA VAL A 290 19.29 7.42 4.66
C VAL A 290 19.18 8.43 5.82
N PRO A 291 20.26 9.15 6.16
CA PRO A 291 20.31 9.97 7.36
C PRO A 291 19.66 11.35 7.20
N GLY A 292 18.57 11.58 7.93
CA GLY A 292 17.98 12.91 8.20
C GLY A 292 17.40 13.65 6.98
N GLY A 293 16.58 14.68 7.24
CA GLY A 293 15.97 15.50 6.19
C GLY A 293 14.72 14.88 5.55
N ALA A 294 14.58 15.02 4.22
CA ALA A 294 13.60 14.25 3.45
C ALA A 294 14.01 12.77 3.46
N SER A 295 13.04 11.86 3.56
CA SER A 295 13.31 10.43 3.73
C SER A 295 13.87 9.78 2.48
N GLY A 296 14.66 8.70 2.62
CA GLY A 296 15.06 7.84 1.51
C GLY A 296 13.87 7.27 0.70
N ALA A 297 12.66 7.36 1.24
CA ALA A 297 11.43 6.99 0.58
C ALA A 297 11.14 7.76 -0.73
N VAL A 298 11.71 8.95 -0.95
CA VAL A 298 11.60 9.68 -2.25
C VAL A 298 12.66 9.26 -3.27
N MET A 299 13.47 8.25 -2.97
CA MET A 299 14.54 7.78 -3.86
C MET A 299 14.49 6.26 -4.08
N PHE A 300 14.14 5.53 -3.03
CA PHE A 300 14.19 4.07 -3.01
C PHE A 300 12.77 3.51 -3.01
N SER A 301 12.15 3.57 -4.19
CA SER A 301 10.75 3.20 -4.37
C SER A 301 10.52 2.36 -5.64
N THR A 302 9.26 2.04 -5.90
CA THR A 302 8.78 1.44 -7.15
C THR A 302 8.10 2.45 -8.07
N ASP A 303 8.32 3.74 -7.79
CA ASP A 303 8.12 4.81 -8.76
C ASP A 303 9.25 4.75 -9.81
N VAL A 304 8.89 4.67 -11.09
CA VAL A 304 9.89 4.55 -12.16
C VAL A 304 10.70 5.83 -12.30
N ASP A 305 10.14 6.98 -11.98
CA ASP A 305 10.82 8.26 -12.11
C ASP A 305 11.92 8.37 -11.05
N ASP A 306 11.65 7.95 -9.81
CA ASP A 306 12.66 7.85 -8.76
C ASP A 306 13.86 7.00 -9.22
N ILE A 307 13.62 5.79 -9.74
CA ILE A 307 14.73 4.88 -10.13
C ILE A 307 15.46 5.31 -11.40
N LEU A 308 14.81 6.04 -12.30
CA LEU A 308 15.45 6.62 -13.49
C LEU A 308 16.29 7.82 -13.10
N CYS A 309 15.70 8.80 -12.40
CA CYS A 309 16.36 10.05 -12.08
C CYS A 309 17.49 9.81 -11.03
N THR A 310 17.46 8.73 -10.23
CA THR A 310 18.58 8.29 -9.34
C THR A 310 19.62 7.38 -10.00
N SER A 311 19.48 7.06 -11.30
CA SER A 311 20.35 6.16 -12.07
C SER A 311 20.32 4.68 -11.67
N ILE A 312 19.48 4.25 -10.72
CA ILE A 312 19.35 2.83 -10.33
C ILE A 312 18.99 1.98 -11.55
N ALA A 313 18.01 2.42 -12.36
CA ALA A 313 17.56 1.68 -13.53
C ALA A 313 18.66 1.45 -14.59
N ALA A 314 19.65 2.34 -14.67
CA ALA A 314 20.75 2.25 -15.64
C ALA A 314 21.85 1.27 -15.20
N HIS A 315 22.03 1.09 -13.88
CA HIS A 315 23.10 0.27 -13.32
C HIS A 315 22.60 -1.04 -12.70
N GLN A 316 21.29 -1.16 -12.50
CA GLN A 316 20.65 -2.35 -11.95
C GLN A 316 19.23 -2.52 -12.54
N ASP A 317 19.19 -3.11 -13.72
CA ASP A 317 17.94 -3.31 -14.47
C ASP A 317 17.01 -4.38 -13.89
N ASP A 318 17.48 -5.16 -12.93
CA ASP A 318 16.72 -6.21 -12.21
C ASP A 318 16.21 -5.77 -10.83
N TYR A 319 16.33 -4.49 -10.46
CA TYR A 319 15.99 -3.97 -9.12
C TYR A 319 14.56 -4.32 -8.67
N TYR A 320 13.53 -4.14 -9.51
CA TYR A 320 12.16 -4.54 -9.16
C TYR A 320 12.00 -6.06 -9.00
N HIS A 321 12.71 -6.86 -9.81
CA HIS A 321 12.67 -8.32 -9.67
C HIS A 321 13.28 -8.76 -8.35
N ARG A 322 14.37 -8.11 -7.89
CA ARG A 322 14.97 -8.39 -6.58
C ARG A 322 14.03 -8.03 -5.45
N LEU A 323 13.45 -6.83 -5.47
CA LEU A 323 12.43 -6.40 -4.50
C LEU A 323 11.28 -7.41 -4.41
N ALA A 324 10.70 -7.79 -5.55
CA ALA A 324 9.62 -8.76 -5.62
C ALA A 324 10.01 -10.14 -5.08
N ARG A 325 11.23 -10.62 -5.38
CA ARG A 325 11.74 -11.91 -4.87
C ARG A 325 11.97 -11.88 -3.36
N GLU A 326 12.51 -10.79 -2.82
CA GLU A 326 12.66 -10.63 -1.36
C GLU A 326 11.30 -10.65 -0.65
N LEU A 327 10.30 -9.98 -1.22
CA LEU A 327 8.93 -10.06 -0.72
C LEU A 327 8.39 -11.50 -0.77
N LEU A 328 8.53 -12.21 -1.88
CA LEU A 328 8.01 -13.57 -2.03
C LEU A 328 8.63 -14.58 -1.07
N LYS A 329 9.90 -14.42 -0.68
CA LYS A 329 10.55 -15.26 0.35
C LYS A 329 9.79 -15.22 1.69
N ASN A 330 9.04 -14.16 1.96
CA ASN A 330 8.36 -13.94 3.23
C ASN A 330 6.90 -14.43 3.25
N LYS A 331 6.39 -15.03 2.17
CA LYS A 331 4.99 -15.47 2.07
C LYS A 331 4.59 -16.50 3.14
N GLU A 332 5.53 -17.27 3.67
CA GLU A 332 5.20 -18.26 4.71
C GLU A 332 4.85 -17.61 6.06
N TYR A 333 5.51 -16.50 6.39
CA TYR A 333 5.34 -15.75 7.64
C TYR A 333 4.16 -14.79 7.62
N ASN A 334 3.65 -14.47 6.44
CA ASN A 334 2.63 -13.45 6.26
C ASN A 334 1.39 -14.02 5.56
N ASP A 335 0.21 -13.64 6.03
CA ASP A 335 -1.03 -13.94 5.32
C ASP A 335 -1.17 -13.10 4.05
N MET A 336 -0.61 -11.89 4.05
CA MET A 336 -0.59 -11.00 2.89
C MET A 336 0.79 -10.39 2.71
N ILE A 337 1.14 -10.10 1.46
CA ILE A 337 2.19 -9.15 1.10
C ILE A 337 1.63 -8.35 -0.07
N VAL A 338 1.88 -7.04 -0.13
CA VAL A 338 1.38 -6.20 -1.23
C VAL A 338 2.52 -5.38 -1.83
N LEU A 339 2.78 -5.61 -3.12
CA LEU A 339 3.66 -4.79 -3.94
C LEU A 339 2.79 -3.83 -4.76
N THR A 340 2.76 -2.56 -4.38
CA THR A 340 2.04 -1.53 -5.14
C THR A 340 2.97 -0.84 -6.11
N ILE A 341 2.60 -0.81 -7.39
CA ILE A 341 3.23 -0.01 -8.44
C ILE A 341 2.19 0.97 -8.94
N HIS A 342 2.59 2.21 -9.11
CA HIS A 342 1.74 3.27 -9.63
C HIS A 342 2.52 4.09 -10.65
N GLN A 343 1.79 4.63 -11.64
CA GLN A 343 2.30 5.62 -12.57
C GLN A 343 1.25 6.68 -12.85
N GLU A 344 1.69 7.93 -12.93
CA GLU A 344 0.87 9.07 -13.37
C GLU A 344 0.82 9.13 -14.91
N ASP A 345 -0.32 9.55 -15.45
CA ASP A 345 -0.51 9.67 -16.90
C ASP A 345 0.55 10.58 -17.53
N HIS A 346 0.85 11.73 -16.93
CA HIS A 346 1.83 12.69 -17.43
C HIS A 346 3.30 12.22 -17.35
N ASP A 347 3.57 11.18 -16.57
CA ASP A 347 4.90 10.55 -16.48
C ASP A 347 4.99 9.26 -17.33
N SER A 348 3.87 8.81 -17.90
CA SER A 348 3.80 7.56 -18.69
C SER A 348 4.36 7.68 -20.14
N TRP A 349 4.98 8.81 -20.48
CA TRP A 349 5.53 9.09 -21.83
C TRP A 349 6.97 8.58 -22.00
N ASN A 350 7.72 8.39 -20.91
CA ASN A 350 9.15 8.12 -20.95
C ASN A 350 9.43 6.69 -21.47
N LYS A 351 10.06 6.60 -22.65
CA LYS A 351 10.38 5.32 -23.29
C LYS A 351 11.26 4.41 -22.42
N SER A 352 12.26 4.96 -21.73
CA SER A 352 13.13 4.18 -20.85
C SER A 352 12.36 3.60 -19.67
N GLY A 353 11.44 4.36 -19.09
CA GLY A 353 10.55 3.89 -18.03
C GLY A 353 9.61 2.79 -18.51
N LEU A 354 8.98 2.97 -19.67
CA LEU A 354 8.14 1.95 -20.29
C LEU A 354 8.91 0.65 -20.62
N GLU A 355 10.13 0.76 -21.13
CA GLU A 355 11.00 -0.42 -21.36
C GLU A 355 11.37 -1.12 -20.04
N TYR A 356 11.60 -0.34 -18.97
CA TYR A 356 11.86 -0.86 -17.64
C TYR A 356 10.66 -1.65 -17.09
N TYR A 357 9.47 -1.04 -17.11
CA TYR A 357 8.23 -1.69 -16.71
C TYR A 357 7.95 -2.94 -17.55
N ASN A 358 8.10 -2.85 -18.88
CA ASN A 358 7.84 -3.98 -19.76
C ASN A 358 8.71 -5.18 -19.42
N ARG A 359 10.00 -4.96 -19.10
CA ARG A 359 10.88 -6.05 -18.64
C ARG A 359 10.36 -6.68 -17.34
N PHE A 360 9.99 -5.85 -16.37
CA PHE A 360 9.49 -6.35 -15.08
C PHE A 360 8.19 -7.13 -15.20
N PHE A 361 7.19 -6.61 -15.92
CA PHE A 361 5.89 -7.28 -16.04
C PHE A 361 5.95 -8.50 -16.97
N SER A 362 6.80 -8.49 -18.00
CA SER A 362 6.98 -9.64 -18.90
C SER A 362 7.65 -10.84 -18.24
N ASP A 363 8.42 -10.62 -17.17
CA ASP A 363 9.05 -11.67 -16.36
C ASP A 363 8.65 -11.54 -14.88
N LEU A 364 7.36 -11.27 -14.64
CA LEU A 364 6.84 -11.11 -13.28
C LEU A 364 7.13 -12.37 -12.44
N PRO A 365 7.80 -12.26 -11.27
CA PRO A 365 8.14 -13.42 -10.46
C PRO A 365 6.92 -14.28 -10.09
N ILE A 366 7.03 -15.58 -10.35
CA ILE A 366 5.99 -16.56 -10.01
C ILE A 366 5.67 -16.50 -8.52
N GLY A 367 4.38 -16.41 -8.21
CA GLY A 367 3.87 -16.37 -6.84
C GLY A 367 3.26 -15.02 -6.45
N LEU A 368 3.51 -13.96 -7.24
CA LEU A 368 2.74 -12.73 -7.18
C LEU A 368 1.38 -12.92 -7.85
N THR A 369 0.33 -12.46 -7.17
CA THR A 369 -1.06 -12.54 -7.60
C THR A 369 -1.53 -11.15 -8.02
N PRO A 370 -1.75 -10.89 -9.32
CA PRO A 370 -2.30 -9.61 -9.78
C PRO A 370 -3.70 -9.37 -9.23
N ALA A 371 -3.94 -8.19 -8.67
CA ALA A 371 -5.23 -7.77 -8.14
C ALA A 371 -5.41 -6.25 -8.22
N THR A 372 -6.66 -5.79 -8.31
CA THR A 372 -6.96 -4.38 -8.10
C THR A 372 -6.94 -4.06 -6.60
N MET A 373 -6.84 -2.80 -6.25
CA MET A 373 -6.79 -2.38 -4.85
C MET A 373 -8.06 -2.71 -4.08
N GLY A 374 -9.22 -2.49 -4.68
CA GLY A 374 -10.51 -2.84 -4.09
C GLY A 374 -10.69 -4.34 -3.94
N GLU A 375 -10.14 -5.15 -4.85
CA GLU A 375 -10.12 -6.61 -4.69
C GLU A 375 -9.30 -7.02 -3.46
N VAL A 376 -8.12 -6.40 -3.27
CA VAL A 376 -7.29 -6.65 -2.07
C VAL A 376 -8.00 -6.18 -0.81
N ALA A 377 -8.59 -4.99 -0.79
CA ALA A 377 -9.35 -4.48 0.36
C ALA A 377 -10.54 -5.38 0.73
N ALA A 378 -11.28 -5.87 -0.25
CA ALA A 378 -12.38 -6.81 -0.01
C ALA A 378 -11.88 -8.18 0.49
N TRP A 379 -10.72 -8.66 0.01
CA TRP A 379 -10.08 -9.85 0.58
C TRP A 379 -9.68 -9.62 2.04
N LEU A 380 -9.12 -8.44 2.35
CA LEU A 380 -8.74 -8.06 3.71
C LEU A 380 -9.94 -7.98 4.67
N ASP A 381 -11.08 -7.44 4.21
CA ASP A 381 -12.31 -7.43 5.02
C ASP A 381 -12.83 -8.84 5.34
N LEU A 382 -12.64 -9.80 4.43
CA LEU A 382 -12.99 -11.21 4.64
C LEU A 382 -11.99 -11.95 5.53
N LYS A 383 -10.70 -11.61 5.42
CA LYS A 383 -9.61 -12.23 6.18
C LYS A 383 -9.55 -11.70 7.62
N TYR A 384 -9.71 -10.39 7.78
CA TYR A 384 -9.62 -9.64 9.03
C TYR A 384 -10.91 -8.83 9.28
N PRO A 385 -12.01 -9.47 9.69
CA PRO A 385 -13.21 -8.76 10.08
C PRO A 385 -12.93 -7.75 11.18
N MET A 386 -13.56 -6.57 11.12
CA MET A 386 -13.41 -5.53 12.12
C MET A 386 -13.62 -6.05 13.56
N PRO A 387 -12.76 -5.70 14.53
CA PRO A 387 -11.63 -4.75 14.45
C PRO A 387 -10.26 -5.44 14.26
N GLN A 388 -10.19 -6.61 13.62
CA GLN A 388 -8.92 -7.33 13.45
C GLN A 388 -7.99 -6.61 12.47
N GLU A 389 -6.69 -6.61 12.77
CA GLU A 389 -5.63 -6.12 11.88
C GLU A 389 -4.63 -7.25 11.57
N PRO A 390 -4.03 -7.25 10.37
CA PRO A 390 -2.89 -8.12 10.08
C PRO A 390 -1.67 -7.70 10.91
N ALA A 391 -0.87 -8.69 11.29
CA ALA A 391 0.54 -8.48 11.60
C ALA A 391 1.37 -8.80 10.34
N GLN A 392 2.53 -8.17 10.23
CA GLN A 392 3.49 -8.41 9.16
C GLN A 392 4.88 -8.60 9.73
N CYS A 393 5.61 -9.58 9.20
CA CYS A 393 7.01 -9.81 9.49
C CYS A 393 7.78 -10.13 8.21
N LEU A 394 8.70 -9.25 7.82
CA LEU A 394 9.55 -9.43 6.65
C LEU A 394 11.02 -9.55 7.06
N ARG A 395 11.69 -10.61 6.64
CA ARG A 395 13.15 -10.69 6.56
C ARG A 395 13.58 -10.30 5.16
N LEU A 396 14.28 -9.18 5.02
CA LEU A 396 14.71 -8.64 3.74
C LEU A 396 16.23 -8.65 3.63
N GLU A 397 16.74 -9.05 2.47
CA GLU A 397 18.10 -8.76 2.03
C GLU A 397 18.11 -7.47 1.22
N ASP A 398 19.25 -6.78 1.22
CA ASP A 398 19.41 -5.53 0.49
C ASP A 398 19.36 -5.76 -1.03
N PRO A 399 18.30 -5.30 -1.71
CA PRO A 399 18.14 -5.54 -3.14
C PRO A 399 19.10 -4.68 -3.96
N LEU A 400 19.66 -3.59 -3.39
CA LEU A 400 20.46 -2.60 -4.11
C LEU A 400 21.95 -2.94 -4.05
N THR A 401 22.53 -3.20 -5.21
CA THR A 401 23.95 -3.54 -5.38
C THR A 401 24.76 -2.43 -6.05
N CYS A 402 24.10 -1.46 -6.70
CA CYS A 402 24.75 -0.36 -7.42
C CYS A 402 24.87 0.94 -6.59
N LYS A 403 25.04 0.86 -5.26
CA LYS A 403 25.05 2.01 -4.33
C LYS A 403 26.03 3.13 -4.70
N ASP A 404 27.17 2.77 -5.30
CA ASP A 404 28.18 3.73 -5.73
C ASP A 404 27.75 4.57 -6.93
N GLU A 405 26.81 4.06 -7.73
CA GLU A 405 26.28 4.69 -8.95
C GLU A 405 24.98 5.46 -8.70
N VAL A 406 24.40 5.36 -7.50
CA VAL A 406 23.16 6.06 -7.15
C VAL A 406 23.41 7.56 -7.03
N GLN A 407 22.60 8.33 -7.76
CA GLN A 407 22.61 9.78 -7.71
C GLN A 407 21.60 10.29 -6.68
N PHE A 408 22.07 11.10 -5.74
CA PHE A 408 21.25 11.77 -4.74
C PHE A 408 20.76 13.10 -5.28
N ILE A 409 19.62 13.06 -5.97
CA ILE A 409 19.06 14.20 -6.71
C ILE A 409 18.24 15.16 -5.84
N HIS A 410 17.76 14.71 -4.68
CA HIS A 410 16.99 15.53 -3.76
C HIS A 410 17.93 16.28 -2.80
N PRO A 411 17.84 17.62 -2.71
CA PRO A 411 18.79 18.43 -1.93
C PRO A 411 18.77 18.13 -0.43
N ASP A 412 17.62 17.68 0.09
CA ASP A 412 17.43 17.37 1.49
C ASP A 412 17.71 15.90 1.83
N VAL A 413 18.08 15.08 0.83
CA VAL A 413 18.41 13.66 1.01
C VAL A 413 19.92 13.48 0.91
N ARG A 414 20.53 12.93 1.96
CA ARG A 414 21.99 12.79 2.05
C ARG A 414 22.43 11.36 1.79
N LYS A 415 23.52 11.20 1.03
CA LYS A 415 24.18 9.90 0.85
C LYS A 415 24.63 9.36 2.22
N PRO A 416 24.26 8.11 2.58
CA PRO A 416 24.77 7.46 3.78
C PRO A 416 26.30 7.44 3.80
N SER A 417 26.90 7.71 4.97
CA SER A 417 28.36 7.82 5.11
C SER A 417 29.08 6.48 4.92
N ASP A 418 28.35 5.38 5.02
CA ASP A 418 28.79 4.01 4.82
C ASP A 418 28.65 3.53 3.35
N TRP A 419 28.07 4.32 2.44
CA TRP A 419 28.05 4.07 0.99
C TRP A 419 29.34 4.57 0.29
N GLN A 420 30.51 4.20 0.80
CA GLN A 420 31.80 4.50 0.13
C GLN A 420 32.10 3.50 -0.98
N SER A 421 33.04 3.82 -1.88
CA SER A 421 33.42 2.93 -3.01
C SER A 421 33.71 1.50 -2.55
N GLY A 422 32.95 0.54 -3.07
CA GLY A 422 32.94 -0.86 -2.62
C GLY A 422 31.98 -1.16 -1.46
N GLY A 423 31.06 -0.23 -1.17
CA GLY A 423 30.08 -0.32 -0.09
C GLY A 423 29.21 -1.55 -0.24
N GLY A 424 29.37 -2.48 0.70
CA GLY A 424 28.68 -3.76 0.68
C GLY A 424 27.15 -3.61 0.78
N GLN A 425 26.47 -4.71 0.48
CA GLN A 425 25.06 -4.87 0.83
C GLN A 425 24.88 -4.69 2.33
N TYR A 426 23.78 -4.05 2.73
CA TYR A 426 23.39 -4.02 4.12
C TYR A 426 23.15 -5.45 4.62
N PRO A 427 23.44 -5.74 5.91
CA PRO A 427 23.04 -7.02 6.49
C PRO A 427 21.51 -7.19 6.39
N PRO A 428 21.00 -8.43 6.43
CA PRO A 428 19.56 -8.66 6.42
C PRO A 428 18.86 -7.92 7.56
N HIS A 429 17.66 -7.42 7.29
CA HIS A 429 16.84 -6.73 8.29
C HIS A 429 15.53 -7.49 8.50
N VAL A 430 15.04 -7.47 9.74
CA VAL A 430 13.71 -7.98 10.08
C VAL A 430 12.82 -6.81 10.41
N PHE A 431 11.79 -6.61 9.61
CA PHE A 431 10.75 -5.60 9.78
C PHE A 431 9.51 -6.27 10.34
N TYR A 432 8.98 -5.74 11.43
CA TYR A 432 7.71 -6.17 12.01
C TYR A 432 6.76 -4.99 12.19
N TYR A 433 5.47 -5.16 11.89
CA TYR A 433 4.42 -4.29 12.42
C TYR A 433 3.14 -5.05 12.76
N ASP A 434 2.38 -4.52 13.71
CA ASP A 434 0.99 -4.87 14.01
C ASP A 434 0.25 -3.62 14.54
N SER A 435 -0.91 -3.80 15.18
CA SER A 435 -1.71 -2.71 15.75
C SER A 435 -1.04 -1.96 16.91
N ASP A 436 0.02 -2.52 17.50
CA ASP A 436 0.64 -2.03 18.72
C ASP A 436 2.01 -1.40 18.46
N PHE A 437 2.75 -1.87 17.47
CA PHE A 437 4.09 -1.35 17.19
C PHE A 437 4.58 -1.60 15.76
N GLN A 438 5.60 -0.83 15.39
CA GLN A 438 6.49 -1.13 14.28
C GLN A 438 7.92 -1.27 14.83
N ILE A 439 8.59 -2.37 14.52
CA ILE A 439 9.95 -2.65 15.01
C ILE A 439 10.81 -3.10 13.83
N ILE A 440 12.03 -2.60 13.78
CA ILE A 440 13.02 -2.99 12.78
C ILE A 440 14.27 -3.46 13.51
N TYR A 441 14.79 -4.63 13.13
CA TYR A 441 16.06 -5.16 13.59
C TYR A 441 17.02 -5.32 12.42
N ILE A 442 18.31 -5.12 12.68
CA ILE A 442 19.37 -5.78 11.91
C ILE A 442 19.39 -7.23 12.39
N GLU A 443 19.38 -8.20 11.48
CA GLU A 443 19.38 -9.62 11.83
C GLU A 443 20.54 -9.96 12.78
N ASN A 444 20.27 -10.83 13.76
CA ASN A 444 21.19 -11.19 14.86
C ASN A 444 21.51 -10.07 15.86
N SER A 445 21.05 -8.83 15.65
CA SER A 445 21.11 -7.79 16.68
C SER A 445 20.01 -8.02 17.71
N PRO A 446 20.33 -8.12 19.02
CA PRO A 446 19.31 -8.21 20.06
C PRO A 446 18.59 -6.88 20.31
N ALA A 447 19.23 -5.75 19.94
CA ALA A 447 18.67 -4.42 20.05
C ALA A 447 17.99 -4.01 18.73
N PRO A 448 16.81 -3.36 18.78
CA PRO A 448 16.16 -2.86 17.58
C PRO A 448 16.96 -1.72 16.96
N PHE A 449 16.96 -1.67 15.64
CA PHE A 449 17.43 -0.53 14.85
C PHE A 449 16.46 0.65 14.96
N ARG A 450 15.16 0.37 14.89
CA ARG A 450 14.08 1.35 15.06
C ARG A 450 12.91 0.72 15.80
N PHE A 451 12.29 1.49 16.70
CA PHE A 451 11.07 1.10 17.40
C PHE A 451 10.08 2.25 17.37
N ILE A 452 8.83 1.96 17.01
CA ILE A 452 7.69 2.87 17.09
C ILE A 452 6.61 2.18 17.93
N ASP A 453 6.19 2.81 19.03
CA ASP A 453 5.16 2.28 19.92
C ASP A 453 3.81 2.95 19.63
N TYR A 454 2.97 2.30 18.81
CA TYR A 454 1.66 2.83 18.43
C TYR A 454 0.69 2.94 19.60
N ARG A 455 0.89 2.15 20.68
CA ARG A 455 0.03 2.17 21.87
C ARG A 455 0.07 3.51 22.59
N LYS A 456 1.15 4.28 22.44
CA LYS A 456 1.29 5.59 23.08
C LYS A 456 0.40 6.67 22.48
N LYS A 457 -0.08 6.48 21.25
CA LYS A 457 -1.01 7.38 20.55
C LYS A 457 -0.62 8.86 20.71
N TYR A 458 0.62 9.18 20.37
CA TYR A 458 1.12 10.55 20.46
C TYR A 458 0.19 11.53 19.71
N PRO A 459 -0.08 12.72 20.26
CA PRO A 459 -0.79 13.76 19.54
C PRO A 459 0.15 14.33 18.48
N ILE A 460 -0.09 13.97 17.21
CA ILE A 460 0.71 14.40 16.07
C ILE A 460 -0.11 15.44 15.29
N ALA A 461 0.51 16.57 14.99
CA ALA A 461 -0.08 17.55 14.07
C ALA A 461 -0.18 16.95 12.66
N GLU A 462 -1.10 17.46 11.85
CA GLU A 462 -1.32 16.93 10.49
C GLU A 462 -0.07 16.99 9.61
N ASN A 463 0.80 17.98 9.81
CA ASN A 463 2.08 18.12 9.11
C ASN A 463 3.28 17.54 9.88
N GLY A 464 3.03 16.69 10.88
CA GLY A 464 4.04 16.02 11.67
C GLY A 464 4.23 14.55 11.29
N PHE A 465 5.10 13.87 12.05
CA PHE A 465 5.41 12.45 11.87
C PHE A 465 5.22 11.70 13.17
N TYR A 466 4.87 10.42 13.08
CA TYR A 466 4.84 9.58 14.26
C TYR A 466 6.29 9.27 14.69
N PRO A 467 6.68 9.59 15.93
CA PRO A 467 8.08 9.53 16.34
C PRO A 467 8.53 8.08 16.58
N ALA A 468 9.80 7.81 16.25
CA ALA A 468 10.48 6.64 16.79
C ALA A 468 10.82 6.86 18.27
N GLU A 469 10.83 5.77 19.02
CA GLU A 469 11.17 5.71 20.43
C GLU A 469 12.66 5.97 20.63
N LYS A 470 12.98 6.84 21.60
CA LYS A 470 14.35 7.02 22.06
C LYS A 470 14.71 5.87 22.99
N LEU A 471 15.48 4.92 22.49
CA LEU A 471 15.92 3.74 23.23
C LEU A 471 17.25 3.99 23.96
N PRO A 472 17.48 3.35 25.12
CA PRO A 472 18.80 3.36 25.76
C PRO A 472 19.80 2.56 24.93
N GLU A 473 21.09 2.90 25.09
CA GLU A 473 22.16 2.07 24.58
C GLU A 473 22.23 0.79 25.41
N VAL A 474 22.14 -0.36 24.73
CA VAL A 474 22.18 -1.68 25.35
C VAL A 474 23.40 -2.45 24.84
N GLN A 475 24.24 -2.89 25.77
CA GLN A 475 25.34 -3.82 25.49
C GLN A 475 24.98 -5.21 26.01
N VAL A 476 24.81 -6.16 25.11
CA VAL A 476 24.50 -7.55 25.46
C VAL A 476 25.81 -8.32 25.66
N LYS A 477 26.07 -8.76 26.89
CA LYS A 477 27.25 -9.58 27.23
C LYS A 477 26.99 -11.07 27.03
N SER A 478 25.77 -11.51 27.34
CA SER A 478 25.28 -12.85 27.04
C SER A 478 23.77 -12.82 26.92
N LEU A 479 23.25 -13.58 25.96
CA LEU A 479 21.83 -13.82 25.75
C LEU A 479 21.69 -15.29 25.36
N MET A 480 20.92 -16.04 26.12
CA MET A 480 20.72 -17.47 25.89
C MET A 480 19.27 -17.80 26.15
N TRP A 481 18.66 -18.50 25.20
CA TRP A 481 17.37 -19.12 25.37
C TRP A 481 17.60 -20.62 25.40
N GLN A 482 17.24 -21.28 26.50
CA GLN A 482 17.38 -22.72 26.64
C GLN A 482 16.29 -23.29 27.54
N GLY A 483 15.57 -24.29 27.04
CA GLY A 483 14.58 -25.02 27.84
C GLY A 483 13.44 -24.13 28.34
N GLY A 484 13.02 -23.15 27.52
CA GLY A 484 11.95 -22.21 27.87
C GLY A 484 12.37 -21.07 28.81
N ILE A 485 13.66 -20.94 29.12
CA ILE A 485 14.19 -19.91 30.01
C ILE A 485 15.09 -18.96 29.23
N LEU A 486 14.79 -17.66 29.32
CA LEU A 486 15.68 -16.61 28.84
C LEU A 486 16.65 -16.22 29.95
N SER A 487 17.94 -16.48 29.73
CA SER A 487 19.02 -15.97 30.56
C SER A 487 19.76 -14.87 29.83
N TYR A 488 19.91 -13.72 30.47
CA TYR A 488 20.60 -12.58 29.87
C TYR A 488 21.49 -11.84 30.86
N ASN A 489 22.54 -11.23 30.32
CA ASN A 489 23.40 -10.29 31.01
C ASN A 489 23.65 -9.11 30.08
N LEU A 490 23.00 -8.00 30.38
CA LEU A 490 23.03 -6.82 29.55
C LEU A 490 23.28 -5.57 30.40
N TYR A 491 24.00 -4.62 29.82
CA TYR A 491 24.18 -3.29 30.38
C TYR A 491 23.28 -2.31 29.63
N SER A 492 22.55 -1.46 30.36
CA SER A 492 21.75 -0.38 29.80
C SER A 492 22.25 0.97 30.29
N SER A 493 22.36 1.96 29.40
CA SER A 493 22.77 3.33 29.76
C SER A 493 21.73 4.04 30.65
N GLU A 494 20.44 3.71 30.48
CA GLU A 494 19.29 4.33 31.14
C GLU A 494 18.20 3.28 31.44
N PRO A 495 17.26 3.53 32.38
CA PRO A 495 16.11 2.66 32.56
C PRO A 495 15.14 2.77 31.37
N TYR A 496 14.46 1.68 31.03
CA TYR A 496 13.44 1.67 29.99
C TYR A 496 12.42 0.57 30.27
N GLU A 497 11.13 0.90 30.23
CA GLU A 497 10.05 -0.08 30.40
C GLU A 497 9.63 -0.64 29.05
N ASN A 498 9.40 -1.95 28.98
CA ASN A 498 9.02 -2.65 27.74
C ASN A 498 10.03 -2.45 26.61
N TYR A 499 11.31 -2.71 26.88
CA TYR A 499 12.33 -2.74 25.85
C TYR A 499 12.15 -3.99 24.96
N PRO A 500 11.98 -3.85 23.63
CA PRO A 500 11.75 -4.98 22.74
C PRO A 500 13.08 -5.67 22.42
N LEU A 501 13.43 -6.69 23.19
CA LEU A 501 14.63 -7.49 23.01
C LEU A 501 14.35 -8.63 22.03
N ALA A 502 15.10 -8.69 20.92
CA ALA A 502 15.05 -9.82 20.00
C ALA A 502 15.89 -11.00 20.53
N VAL A 503 15.34 -12.20 20.41
CA VAL A 503 15.99 -13.47 20.74
C VAL A 503 16.02 -14.31 19.46
N TRP A 504 17.22 -14.50 18.92
CA TRP A 504 17.46 -15.24 17.68
C TRP A 504 17.74 -16.70 18.01
N THR A 505 16.80 -17.58 17.66
CA THR A 505 16.84 -19.01 17.99
C THR A 505 15.87 -19.79 17.12
N ASP A 506 16.17 -21.08 16.91
CA ASP A 506 15.26 -22.03 16.27
C ASP A 506 14.23 -22.61 17.25
N GLU A 507 14.35 -22.30 18.54
CA GLU A 507 13.35 -22.71 19.54
C GLU A 507 12.01 -21.99 19.33
N PRO A 508 10.87 -22.66 19.62
CA PRO A 508 9.56 -22.02 19.53
C PRO A 508 9.46 -20.76 20.38
N ALA A 509 8.78 -19.75 19.84
CA ALA A 509 8.47 -18.52 20.56
C ALA A 509 7.63 -18.84 21.83
N PRO A 510 8.04 -18.38 23.02
CA PRO A 510 7.26 -18.60 24.25
C PRO A 510 5.93 -17.85 24.21
N GLU A 511 4.98 -18.29 25.03
CA GLU A 511 3.69 -17.61 25.18
C GLU A 511 3.89 -16.15 25.60
N GLY A 512 3.17 -15.23 24.94
CA GLY A 512 3.26 -13.78 25.19
C GLY A 512 4.43 -13.08 24.52
N SER A 513 5.29 -13.79 23.79
CA SER A 513 6.27 -13.20 22.88
C SER A 513 5.69 -12.99 21.47
N ILE A 514 6.41 -12.25 20.63
CA ILE A 514 6.02 -12.04 19.24
C ILE A 514 6.96 -12.83 18.34
N PRO A 515 6.46 -13.84 17.59
CA PRO A 515 7.28 -14.55 16.63
C PRO A 515 7.71 -13.60 15.51
N ILE A 516 8.99 -13.66 15.14
CA ILE A 516 9.56 -12.96 13.99
C ILE A 516 10.34 -13.95 13.12
N CYS A 517 10.73 -13.53 11.92
CA CYS A 517 11.58 -14.34 11.06
C CYS A 517 12.92 -14.62 11.78
N GLY A 518 13.21 -15.89 12.07
CA GLY A 518 14.47 -16.31 12.73
C GLY A 518 14.51 -16.15 14.25
N GLY A 519 13.38 -15.85 14.91
CA GLY A 519 13.36 -15.72 16.37
C GLY A 519 12.04 -15.19 16.95
N PHE A 520 12.13 -14.50 18.08
CA PHE A 520 10.99 -13.83 18.69
C PHE A 520 11.40 -12.58 19.48
N ILE A 521 10.44 -11.71 19.74
CA ILE A 521 10.61 -10.48 20.54
C ILE A 521 10.01 -10.70 21.94
N VAL A 522 10.77 -10.36 22.97
CA VAL A 522 10.28 -10.24 24.34
C VAL A 522 10.41 -8.80 24.84
N PHE A 523 9.45 -8.34 25.63
CA PHE A 523 9.53 -7.02 26.26
C PHE A 523 10.06 -7.16 27.68
N ILE A 524 11.18 -6.51 27.97
CA ILE A 524 11.81 -6.53 29.30
C ILE A 524 11.90 -5.14 29.90
N SER A 525 11.94 -5.07 31.23
CA SER A 525 12.23 -3.82 31.93
C SER A 525 13.73 -3.70 32.19
N LEU A 526 14.32 -2.63 31.68
CA LEU A 526 15.71 -2.30 31.87
C LEU A 526 15.89 -1.36 33.06
N LYS A 527 16.89 -1.65 33.89
CA LYS A 527 17.46 -0.74 34.88
C LYS A 527 18.76 -0.16 34.32
N LYS A 528 19.10 1.06 34.74
CA LYS A 528 20.42 1.63 34.46
C LYS A 528 21.51 0.74 35.06
N GLY A 529 22.54 0.45 34.27
CA GLY A 529 23.61 -0.45 34.66
C GLY A 529 23.33 -1.90 34.25
N VAL A 530 23.73 -2.84 35.10
CA VAL A 530 23.70 -4.28 34.78
C VAL A 530 22.34 -4.88 35.10
N ASN A 531 21.77 -5.57 34.11
CA ASN A 531 20.55 -6.34 34.20
C ASN A 531 20.88 -7.82 34.01
N LYS A 532 20.40 -8.67 34.92
CA LYS A 532 20.60 -10.12 34.89
C LYS A 532 19.33 -10.82 35.35
N THR A 533 19.00 -11.91 34.68
CA THR A 533 17.92 -12.84 35.03
C THR A 533 18.41 -14.25 34.83
#